data_AF-A0A7S3MEJ4-F1
#
_entry.id   AF-A0A7S3MEJ4-F1
#
_cell.length_a   1.000
_cell.length_b   1.000
_cell.length_c   1.000
_cell.angle_alpha   90.00
_cell.angle_beta   90.00
_cell.angle_gamma   90.00
#
_symmetry.space_group_name_H-M   'P 1'
#
loop_
_entity.id
_entity.type
_entity.pdbx_description
1 polymer ?
#
loop_
_entity_poly.entity_id
_entity_poly.type
_entity_poly.pdbx_seq_one_letter_code
_entity_poly.pdbx_strand_id
1 'polypeptide(L)'
;EAIATDEHMIEIPMNLMMSPPIAFADPDVGALLKSVEDMLHGDLLLTVFIMHELRKGEKSFYSPFLAILPEPGNISEWCSEHLDLLQDPAICVKARNRKA
;
A
#
# COMPACT_ATOMS: atom_id res chain seq x y z
N GLU A 1 27.44 -9.81 7.45
CA GLU A 1 28.13 -10.77 6.57
C GLU A 1 28.29 -10.14 5.19
N ALA A 2 29.25 -10.59 4.39
CA ALA A 2 29.40 -10.13 3.01
C ALA A 2 28.48 -10.94 2.11
N ILE A 3 27.67 -10.26 1.31
CA ILE A 3 26.77 -10.87 0.31
C ILE A 3 27.48 -10.77 -1.04
N ALA A 4 27.61 -11.89 -1.74
CA ALA A 4 28.26 -11.92 -3.04
C ALA A 4 27.35 -11.35 -4.13
N THR A 5 27.96 -10.86 -5.21
CA THR A 5 27.21 -10.51 -6.42
C THR A 5 26.44 -11.73 -6.93
N ASP A 6 25.17 -11.54 -7.29
CA ASP A 6 24.24 -12.57 -7.77
C ASP A 6 23.87 -13.68 -6.76
N GLU A 7 24.17 -13.48 -5.47
CA GLU A 7 23.71 -14.37 -4.42
C GLU A 7 22.20 -14.23 -4.18
N HIS A 8 21.48 -15.35 -4.24
CA HIS A 8 20.07 -15.39 -3.90
C HIS A 8 19.88 -15.27 -2.39
N MET A 9 19.74 -14.03 -1.93
CA MET A 9 19.80 -13.68 -0.52
C MET A 9 18.45 -13.77 0.21
N ILE A 10 17.34 -13.49 -0.48
CA ILE A 10 16.00 -13.41 0.12
C ILE A 10 14.98 -14.04 -0.82
N GLU A 11 14.11 -14.87 -0.25
CA GLU A 11 12.90 -15.37 -0.88
C GLU A 11 11.71 -15.05 0.02
N ILE A 12 10.62 -14.52 -0.55
CA ILE A 12 9.38 -14.26 0.19
C ILE A 12 8.28 -15.19 -0.33
N PRO A 13 7.77 -16.10 0.50
CA PRO A 13 6.65 -16.95 0.15
C PRO A 13 5.40 -16.15 -0.23
N MET A 14 4.71 -16.58 -1.29
CA MET A 14 3.51 -15.89 -1.80
C MET A 14 2.37 -15.77 -0.78
N ASN A 15 2.27 -16.70 0.17
CA ASN A 15 1.26 -16.65 1.24
C ASN A 15 1.53 -15.57 2.30
N LEU A 16 2.71 -14.94 2.30
CA LEU A 16 3.01 -13.77 3.13
C LEU A 16 2.66 -12.45 2.43
N MET A 17 2.33 -12.50 1.13
CA MET A 17 2.07 -11.29 0.33
C MET A 17 0.62 -10.84 0.48
N MET A 18 0.40 -9.55 0.68
CA MET A 18 -0.93 -8.96 0.48
C MET A 18 -1.14 -8.76 -1.03
N SER A 19 -2.04 -9.54 -1.62
CA SER A 19 -2.24 -9.58 -3.08
C SER A 19 -3.72 -9.72 -3.45
N PRO A 20 -4.13 -9.33 -4.68
CA PRO A 20 -5.52 -9.44 -5.11
C PRO A 20 -6.14 -10.83 -4.95
N PRO A 21 -5.46 -11.95 -5.33
CA PRO A 21 -6.02 -13.28 -5.12
C PRO A 21 -6.36 -13.58 -3.66
N ILE A 22 -5.52 -13.10 -2.73
CA ILE A 22 -5.75 -13.26 -1.30
C ILE A 22 -6.88 -12.36 -0.81
N ALA A 23 -6.92 -11.09 -1.24
CA ALA A 23 -8.00 -10.17 -0.89
C ALA A 23 -9.36 -10.70 -1.34
N PHE A 24 -9.43 -11.27 -2.54
CA PHE A 24 -10.64 -11.89 -3.09
C PHE A 24 -11.04 -13.21 -2.42
N ALA A 25 -10.11 -13.86 -1.73
CA ALA A 25 -10.34 -15.07 -0.96
C ALA A 25 -10.68 -14.80 0.51
N ASP A 26 -10.57 -13.55 0.97
CA ASP A 26 -10.89 -13.17 2.34
C ASP A 26 -12.37 -13.48 2.67
N PRO A 27 -12.66 -14.14 3.80
CA PRO A 27 -14.01 -14.58 4.15
C PRO A 27 -14.95 -13.42 4.53
N ASP A 28 -14.41 -12.29 4.99
CA ASP A 28 -15.20 -11.17 5.50
C ASP A 28 -15.51 -10.16 4.38
N VAL A 29 -14.51 -9.83 3.54
CA VAL A 29 -14.63 -8.79 2.51
C VAL A 29 -14.51 -9.29 1.08
N GLY A 30 -14.02 -10.52 0.84
CA GLY A 30 -13.68 -11.00 -0.50
C GLY A 30 -14.87 -10.99 -1.48
N ALA A 31 -16.07 -11.36 -1.01
CA ALA A 31 -17.29 -11.31 -1.82
C ALA A 31 -17.69 -9.87 -2.21
N LEU A 32 -17.56 -8.93 -1.27
CA LEU A 32 -17.82 -7.52 -1.53
C LEU A 32 -16.80 -6.97 -2.54
N LEU A 33 -15.50 -7.24 -2.33
CA LEU A 33 -14.43 -6.77 -3.20
C LEU A 33 -14.60 -7.25 -4.65
N LYS A 34 -15.03 -8.50 -4.86
CA LYS A 34 -15.39 -9.01 -6.19
C LYS A 34 -16.57 -8.26 -6.81
N SER A 35 -17.59 -7.94 -6.03
CA SER A 35 -18.80 -7.25 -6.54
C SER A 35 -18.54 -5.82 -7.00
N VAL A 36 -17.44 -5.21 -6.56
CA VAL A 36 -17.01 -3.85 -6.94
C VAL A 36 -15.63 -3.83 -7.58
N GLU A 37 -15.18 -4.95 -8.17
CA GLU A 37 -13.86 -5.07 -8.79
C GLU A 37 -13.67 -4.01 -9.89
N ASP A 38 -14.72 -3.72 -10.65
CA ASP A 38 -14.75 -2.68 -11.68
C ASP A 38 -14.65 -1.25 -11.12
N MET A 39 -14.82 -1.06 -9.82
CA MET A 39 -14.63 0.24 -9.16
C MET A 39 -13.28 0.34 -8.45
N LEU A 40 -12.76 -0.79 -7.95
CA LEU A 40 -11.52 -0.89 -7.19
C LEU A 40 -10.31 -1.19 -8.07
N HIS A 41 -10.17 -0.46 -9.18
CA HIS A 41 -9.05 -0.64 -10.10
C HIS A 41 -7.71 -0.17 -9.50
N GLY A 42 -6.63 -0.83 -9.93
CA GLY A 42 -5.26 -0.51 -9.51
C GLY A 42 -5.04 -0.75 -8.01
N ASP A 43 -4.41 0.22 -7.35
CA ASP A 43 -3.98 0.09 -5.95
C ASP A 43 -5.14 0.21 -4.94
N LEU A 44 -6.35 0.60 -5.39
CA LEU A 44 -7.51 0.81 -4.52
C LEU A 44 -7.99 -0.48 -3.87
N LEU A 45 -8.00 -1.60 -4.60
CA LEU A 45 -8.35 -2.91 -4.06
C LEU A 45 -7.48 -3.27 -2.86
N LEU A 46 -6.15 -3.16 -3.04
CA LEU A 46 -5.19 -3.46 -1.98
C LEU A 46 -5.26 -2.45 -0.85
N THR A 47 -5.53 -1.18 -1.14
CA THR A 47 -5.74 -0.15 -0.11
C THR A 47 -6.90 -0.52 0.81
N VAL A 48 -8.05 -0.92 0.25
CA VAL A 48 -9.22 -1.35 1.04
C VAL A 48 -8.90 -2.61 1.84
N PHE A 49 -8.18 -3.57 1.25
CA PHE A 49 -7.78 -4.79 1.93
C PHE A 49 -6.80 -4.52 3.09
N ILE A 50 -5.81 -3.64 2.91
CA ILE A 50 -4.89 -3.20 3.98
C ILE A 50 -5.67 -2.53 5.11
N MET A 51 -6.61 -1.63 4.79
CA MET A 51 -7.45 -1.00 5.81
C MET A 51 -8.32 -2.01 6.57
N HIS A 52 -8.84 -3.02 5.88
CA HIS A 52 -9.59 -4.10 6.51
C HIS A 52 -8.72 -4.90 7.49
N GLU A 53 -7.50 -5.30 7.08
CA GLU A 53 -6.57 -6.03 7.95
C GLU A 53 -6.08 -5.18 9.13
N LEU A 54 -5.81 -3.88 8.93
CA LEU A 54 -5.50 -2.96 10.02
C LEU A 54 -6.62 -2.90 11.06
N ARG A 55 -7.89 -2.95 10.63
CA ARG A 55 -9.04 -2.96 11.56
C ARG A 55 -9.19 -4.27 12.33
N LYS A 56 -8.66 -5.39 11.82
CA LYS A 56 -8.59 -6.64 12.59
C LYS A 56 -7.59 -6.56 13.75
N GLY A 57 -6.63 -5.63 13.69
CA GLY A 57 -5.58 -5.45 14.70
C GLY A 57 -4.77 -6.72 14.87
N GLU A 58 -4.49 -7.12 16.12
CA GLU A 58 -3.70 -8.32 16.44
C GLU A 58 -4.28 -9.65 15.94
N LYS A 59 -5.54 -9.67 15.49
CA LYS A 59 -6.16 -10.85 14.89
C LYS A 59 -5.81 -11.00 13.40
N SER A 60 -5.26 -9.97 12.77
CA SER A 60 -4.79 -10.05 11.39
C SER A 60 -3.57 -10.97 11.31
N PHE A 61 -3.57 -11.86 10.32
CA PHE A 61 -2.37 -12.61 9.93
C PHE A 61 -1.20 -11.66 9.60
N TYR A 62 -1.52 -10.48 9.05
CA TYR A 62 -0.55 -9.47 8.65
C TYR A 62 -0.17 -8.50 9.79
N SER A 63 -0.68 -8.69 11.02
CA SER A 63 -0.38 -7.78 12.16
C SER A 63 1.12 -7.45 12.28
N PRO A 64 2.07 -8.43 12.23
CA PRO A 64 3.50 -8.13 12.35
C PRO A 64 4.04 -7.26 11.22
N PHE A 65 3.54 -7.44 10.00
CA PHE A 65 3.93 -6.63 8.85
C PHE A 65 3.32 -5.23 8.94
N LEU A 66 2.04 -5.14 9.28
CA LEU A 66 1.33 -3.86 9.39
C LEU A 66 1.88 -3.00 10.53
N ALA A 67 2.32 -3.61 11.63
CA ALA A 67 2.89 -2.91 12.78
C ALA A 67 4.22 -2.20 12.49
N ILE A 68 4.94 -2.60 11.44
CA ILE A 68 6.21 -1.99 11.03
C ILE A 68 6.06 -1.04 9.83
N LEU A 69 4.86 -0.90 9.27
CA LEU A 69 4.64 0.03 8.17
C LEU A 69 4.82 1.47 8.64
N PRO A 70 5.42 2.34 7.81
CA PRO A 70 5.46 3.77 8.12
C PRO A 70 4.03 4.35 8.10
N GLU A 71 3.85 5.48 8.76
CA GLU A 71 2.63 6.26 8.59
C GLU A 71 2.50 6.67 7.11
N PRO A 72 1.33 6.47 6.48
CA PRO A 72 1.13 6.87 5.09
C PRO A 72 1.31 8.37 4.93
N GLY A 73 2.26 8.79 4.09
CA GLY A 73 2.46 10.19 3.72
C GLY A 73 1.96 10.48 2.31
N ASN A 74 1.53 11.72 2.07
CA ASN A 74 1.10 12.19 0.76
C ASN A 74 1.82 13.49 0.38
N ILE A 75 2.20 13.65 -0.90
CA ILE A 75 2.77 14.89 -1.44
C ILE A 75 1.86 16.11 -1.24
N SER A 76 0.55 15.88 -1.07
CA SER A 76 -0.45 16.92 -0.81
C SER A 76 -0.29 17.54 0.59
N GLU A 77 0.42 16.87 1.49
CA GLU A 77 0.69 17.31 2.88
C GLU A 77 2.00 18.10 2.97
N TRP A 78 2.76 18.18 1.88
CA TRP A 78 4.07 18.84 1.87
C TRP A 78 3.91 20.37 1.88
N CYS A 79 4.73 21.04 2.69
CA CYS A 79 4.76 22.51 2.71
C CYS A 79 5.31 23.06 1.38
N SER A 80 5.05 24.34 1.12
CA SER A 80 5.48 24.98 -0.13
C SER A 80 6.99 24.92 -0.35
N GLU A 81 7.79 25.04 0.73
CA GLU A 81 9.24 24.95 0.68
C GLU A 81 9.70 23.57 0.16
N HIS A 82 9.09 22.48 0.63
CA HIS A 82 9.41 21.13 0.15
C HIS A 82 8.97 20.91 -1.30
N LEU A 83 7.85 21.49 -1.71
CA LEU A 83 7.39 21.39 -3.10
C LEU A 83 8.33 22.13 -4.05
N ASP A 84 8.85 23.30 -3.65
CA ASP A 84 9.76 24.09 -4.48
C ASP A 84 11.11 23.37 -4.71
N LEU A 85 11.49 22.42 -3.84
CA LEU A 85 12.67 21.55 -4.03
C LEU A 85 12.52 20.53 -5.18
N LEU A 86 11.29 20.20 -5.61
CA LEU A 86 11.06 19.17 -6.63
C LEU A 86 11.55 19.58 -8.03
N GLN A 87 11.78 20.88 -8.26
CA GLN A 87 12.24 21.48 -9.52
C GLN A 87 11.40 21.12 -10.77
N ASP A 88 10.26 20.43 -10.61
CA ASP A 88 9.29 20.10 -11.65
C ASP A 88 7.96 20.84 -11.39
N PRO A 89 7.65 21.90 -12.16
CA PRO A 89 6.42 22.67 -12.00
C PRO A 89 5.14 21.83 -12.19
N ALA A 90 5.16 20.80 -13.03
CA ALA A 90 3.98 19.97 -13.28
C ALA A 90 3.64 19.09 -12.07
N ILE A 91 4.65 18.57 -11.37
CA ILE A 91 4.46 17.82 -10.12
C ILE A 91 3.96 18.77 -9.02
N CYS A 92 4.53 19.98 -8.90
CA CYS A 92 4.07 20.97 -7.92
C CYS A 92 2.60 21.36 -8.12
N VAL A 93 2.17 21.55 -9.37
CA VAL A 93 0.76 21.84 -9.69
C VAL A 93 -0.13 20.65 -9.34
N LYS A 94 0.27 19.42 -9.65
CA LYS A 94 -0.48 18.21 -9.28
C LYS A 94 -0.61 18.05 -7.77
N ALA A 95 0.47 18.27 -7.02
CA ALA A 95 0.47 18.19 -5.56
C ALA A 95 -0.50 19.21 -4.94
N ARG A 96 -0.47 20.46 -5.42
CA ARG A 96 -1.37 21.54 -4.94
C ARG A 96 -2.83 21.31 -5.29
N ASN A 97 -3.11 20.67 -6.42
CA ASN A 97 -4.48 20.43 -6.90
C ASN A 97 -5.09 19.14 -6.38
N ARG A 98 -4.30 18.25 -5.76
CA ARG A 98 -4.80 17.03 -5.16
C ARG A 98 -5.47 17.39 -3.84
N LYS A 99 -6.81 17.33 -3.81
CA LYS A 99 -7.56 17.44 -2.55
C LYS A 99 -7.25 16.20 -1.71
N ALA A 100 -6.92 16.43 -0.44
CA ALA A 100 -6.90 15.39 0.59
C ALA A 100 -8.33 14.87 0.83
#